data_AF-C1BU04-F1
#
_entry.id   AF-C1BU04-F1
#
_cell.length_a   1.000
_cell.length_b   1.000
_cell.length_c   1.000
_cell.angle_alpha   90.00
_cell.angle_beta   90.00
_cell.angle_gamma   90.00
#
_symmetry.space_group_name_H-M   'P 1'
#
loop_
_entity.id
_entity.type
_entity.pdbx_description
1 polymer ?
#
loop_
_entity_poly.entity_id
_entity_poly.type
_entity_poly.pdbx_seq_one_letter_code
_entity_poly.pdbx_strand_id
1 'polypeptide(L)'
;MSLLSPLRTLAQRNLQKGILVRSYHDKVIDHYENPRNVGKLNAKNKNVGTGLVGAPACGDVMKLQIEVDDDGKIVDAKFKTFGCGAAIASSSLATEWINGKQMNEASSIKNSDIAKELSLPPVKLHCSMLAEDAIQAALKDYKQKNTA
;
A
#
# COMPACT_ATOMS: atom_id res chain seq x y z
N MET A 1 55.38 37.43 21.10
CA MET A 1 55.28 37.96 19.71
C MET A 1 55.24 36.77 18.75
N SER A 2 54.54 36.95 17.63
CA SER A 2 54.14 35.96 16.61
C SER A 2 52.79 35.28 16.92
N LEU A 3 51.64 35.89 16.64
CA LEU A 3 50.99 36.25 15.35
C LEU A 3 50.03 35.14 14.84
N LEU A 4 48.74 35.49 14.86
CA LEU A 4 47.69 35.15 13.88
C LEU A 4 47.12 33.72 13.84
N SER A 5 45.96 33.53 14.48
CA SER A 5 44.80 32.79 13.94
C SER A 5 44.28 33.43 12.63
N PRO A 6 43.36 32.83 11.82
CA PRO A 6 42.54 31.62 11.99
C PRO A 6 42.47 30.70 10.74
N LEU A 7 42.17 29.40 10.91
CA LEU A 7 41.54 28.61 9.83
C LEU A 7 40.69 27.48 10.42
N ARG A 8 39.46 27.86 10.79
CA ARG A 8 38.31 27.00 10.53
C ARG A 8 38.31 26.65 9.03
N THR A 9 37.79 25.47 8.71
CA THR A 9 37.34 25.02 7.39
C THR A 9 38.29 24.11 6.62
N LEU A 10 38.30 22.84 7.00
CA LEU A 10 38.13 21.73 6.05
C LEU A 10 36.99 20.87 6.64
N ALA A 11 35.78 21.43 6.71
CA ALA A 11 34.77 21.12 5.70
C ALA A 11 34.77 19.63 5.38
N GLN A 12 33.87 18.91 6.06
CA GLN A 12 33.10 17.80 5.53
C GLN A 12 33.73 17.18 4.28
N ARG A 13 34.57 16.16 4.46
CA ARG A 13 34.80 15.19 3.39
C ARG A 13 33.52 14.39 3.23
N ASN A 14 32.58 15.02 2.53
CA ASN A 14 31.53 14.40 1.75
C ASN A 14 32.19 13.33 0.89
N LEU A 15 32.18 12.09 1.37
CA LEU A 15 32.31 10.94 0.49
C LEU A 15 30.94 10.77 -0.20
N GLN A 16 30.61 11.70 -1.10
CA GLN A 16 29.61 11.49 -2.13
C GLN A 16 30.18 10.43 -3.09
N LYS A 17 30.12 9.15 -2.68
CA LYS A 17 30.12 8.06 -3.63
C LYS A 17 28.68 7.93 -4.12
N GLY A 18 28.40 8.61 -5.23
CA GLY A 18 27.19 8.42 -6.02
C GLY A 18 27.13 6.99 -6.53
N ILE A 19 26.62 6.09 -5.70
CA ILE A 19 25.90 4.91 -6.16
C ILE A 19 24.45 5.40 -6.20
N LEU A 20 23.87 5.50 -7.40
CA LEU A 20 22.41 5.58 -7.55
C LEU A 20 21.84 4.25 -7.08
N VAL A 21 21.78 4.06 -5.76
CA VAL A 21 21.01 2.97 -5.16
C VAL A 21 19.56 3.31 -5.49
N ARG A 22 18.90 2.47 -6.29
CA ARG A 22 17.44 2.52 -6.44
C ARG A 22 16.84 2.17 -5.08
N SER A 23 16.75 3.17 -4.21
CA SER A 23 16.20 3.01 -2.89
C SER A 23 14.69 3.12 -2.98
N TYR A 24 14.00 2.20 -2.30
CA TYR A 24 12.61 2.41 -1.95
C TYR A 24 12.54 3.48 -0.86
N HIS A 25 11.41 4.18 -0.80
CA HIS A 25 11.13 5.08 0.30
C HIS A 25 10.94 4.27 1.59
N ASP A 26 11.33 4.80 2.75
CA ASP A 26 11.32 4.07 4.03
C ASP A 26 9.94 3.47 4.35
N LYS A 27 8.86 4.18 4.02
CA LYS A 27 7.48 3.69 4.16
C LYS A 27 7.19 2.45 3.31
N VAL A 28 7.73 2.37 2.09
CA VAL A 28 7.58 1.19 1.23
C VAL A 28 8.34 0.02 1.84
N ILE A 29 9.55 0.27 2.36
CA ILE A 29 10.36 -0.75 3.03
C ILE A 29 9.63 -1.27 4.26
N ASP A 30 9.08 -0.39 5.10
CA ASP A 30 8.35 -0.77 6.30
C ASP A 30 7.14 -1.67 6.00
N HIS A 31 6.29 -1.30 5.04
CA HIS A 31 5.16 -2.16 4.66
C HIS A 31 5.57 -3.43 3.91
N TYR A 32 6.75 -3.45 3.30
CA TYR A 32 7.28 -4.65 2.64
C TYR A 32 7.86 -5.66 3.64
N GLU A 33 8.66 -5.19 4.61
CA GLU A 33 9.30 -6.03 5.62
C GLU A 33 8.32 -6.45 6.72
N ASN A 34 7.41 -5.55 7.10
CA ASN A 34 6.41 -5.77 8.15
C ASN A 34 4.98 -5.60 7.61
N PRO A 35 4.53 -6.39 6.61
CA PRO A 35 3.22 -6.19 6.00
C PRO A 35 2.09 -6.40 7.02
N ARG A 36 1.21 -5.39 7.14
CA ARG A 36 0.04 -5.41 8.02
C ARG A 36 -1.12 -6.11 7.33
N ASN A 37 -1.91 -6.88 8.07
CA ASN A 37 -3.13 -7.53 7.56
C ASN A 37 -2.92 -8.62 6.49
N VAL A 38 -1.75 -9.25 6.45
CA VAL A 38 -1.55 -10.45 5.61
C VAL A 38 -2.44 -11.58 6.08
N GLY A 39 -3.21 -12.19 5.18
CA GLY A 39 -4.06 -13.31 5.54
C GLY A 39 -5.15 -13.61 4.53
N LYS A 40 -6.19 -14.28 5.00
CA LYS A 40 -7.41 -14.53 4.23
C LYS A 40 -8.61 -14.57 5.17
N LEU A 41 -9.76 -14.17 4.64
CA LEU A 41 -11.05 -14.33 5.30
C LEU A 41 -11.82 -15.47 4.64
N ASN A 42 -12.88 -15.95 5.30
CA ASN A 42 -13.74 -16.97 4.72
C ASN A 42 -14.62 -16.37 3.62
N ALA A 43 -14.26 -16.60 2.36
CA ALA A 43 -14.97 -16.06 1.20
C ALA A 43 -16.43 -16.53 1.05
N LYS A 44 -16.83 -17.58 1.78
CA LYS A 44 -18.21 -18.10 1.82
C LYS A 44 -19.11 -17.30 2.76
N ASN A 45 -18.55 -16.50 3.67
CA ASN A 45 -19.35 -15.67 4.56
C ASN A 45 -20.07 -14.58 3.76
N LYS A 46 -21.36 -14.36 4.05
CA LYS A 46 -22.17 -13.31 3.40
C LYS A 46 -21.61 -11.91 3.66
N ASN A 47 -21.00 -11.74 4.83
CA ASN A 47 -20.43 -10.48 5.28
C ASN A 47 -19.03 -10.21 4.70
N VAL A 48 -18.48 -11.14 3.90
CA VAL A 48 -17.13 -11.03 3.33
C VAL A 48 -17.18 -10.72 1.83
N GLY A 49 -16.64 -9.56 1.46
CA GLY A 49 -16.34 -9.19 0.07
C GLY A 49 -14.94 -9.64 -0.33
N THR A 50 -14.76 -10.13 -1.55
CA THR A 50 -13.47 -10.57 -2.10
C THR A 50 -13.21 -9.93 -3.45
N GLY A 51 -12.15 -9.13 -3.53
CA GLY A 51 -11.60 -8.61 -4.77
C GLY A 51 -10.35 -9.38 -5.17
N LEU A 52 -10.30 -9.88 -6.40
CA LEU A 52 -9.10 -10.44 -7.01
C LEU A 52 -8.84 -9.67 -8.30
N VAL A 53 -7.71 -8.97 -8.36
CA VAL A 53 -7.34 -8.09 -9.47
C VAL A 53 -5.89 -8.31 -9.87
N GLY A 54 -5.53 -7.84 -11.07
CA GLY A 54 -4.23 -8.06 -11.68
C GLY A 54 -4.17 -9.33 -12.52
N ALA A 55 -3.01 -9.57 -13.12
CA ALA A 55 -2.78 -10.69 -14.02
C ALA A 55 -1.37 -11.25 -13.79
N PRO A 56 -1.21 -12.58 -13.65
CA PRO A 56 0.11 -13.20 -13.48
C PRO A 56 1.10 -12.83 -14.58
N ALA A 57 0.61 -12.65 -15.82
CA ALA A 57 1.43 -12.24 -16.97
C ALA A 57 2.08 -10.85 -16.80
N CYS A 58 1.46 -9.97 -16.02
CA CYS A 58 1.98 -8.62 -15.74
C CYS A 58 2.87 -8.60 -14.48
N GLY A 59 2.99 -9.71 -13.77
CA GLY A 59 3.82 -9.84 -12.56
C GLY A 59 3.16 -9.33 -11.28
N ASP A 60 1.95 -8.75 -11.35
CA ASP A 60 1.22 -8.23 -10.19
C ASP A 60 -0.20 -8.82 -10.11
N VAL A 61 -0.54 -9.41 -8.96
CA VAL A 61 -1.85 -9.96 -8.62
C VAL A 61 -2.13 -9.67 -7.15
N MET A 62 -3.30 -9.10 -6.86
CA MET A 62 -3.73 -8.77 -5.52
C MET A 62 -5.09 -9.39 -5.22
N LYS A 63 -5.16 -10.12 -4.11
CA LYS A 63 -6.40 -10.57 -3.48
C LYS A 63 -6.62 -9.77 -2.21
N LEU A 64 -7.71 -9.03 -2.15
CA LEU A 64 -8.14 -8.28 -0.97
C LEU A 64 -9.51 -8.78 -0.53
N GLN A 65 -9.65 -9.02 0.77
CA GLN A 65 -10.89 -9.46 1.38
C GLN A 65 -11.24 -8.50 2.52
N ILE A 66 -12.51 -8.11 2.58
CA ILE A 66 -13.05 -7.26 3.63
C ILE A 66 -14.19 -7.99 4.33
N GLU A 67 -14.30 -7.83 5.63
CA GLU A 67 -15.47 -8.21 6.42
C GLU A 67 -16.21 -6.94 6.83
N VAL A 68 -17.51 -6.92 6.59
CA VAL A 68 -18.38 -5.78 6.84
C VAL A 68 -19.41 -6.15 7.90
N ASP A 69 -19.64 -5.27 8.86
CA ASP A 69 -20.71 -5.44 9.84
C ASP A 69 -22.09 -5.01 9.30
N ASP A 70 -23.11 -5.14 10.15
CA ASP A 70 -24.49 -4.83 9.79
C ASP A 70 -24.72 -3.32 9.55
N ASP A 71 -23.86 -2.46 10.08
CA ASP A 71 -23.90 -1.00 9.92
C ASP A 71 -23.13 -0.51 8.67
N GLY A 72 -22.56 -1.43 7.89
CA GLY A 72 -21.80 -1.12 6.68
C GLY A 72 -20.38 -0.64 6.94
N LYS A 73 -19.82 -0.94 8.11
CA LYS A 73 -18.44 -0.65 8.48
C LYS A 73 -17.54 -1.85 8.17
N ILE A 74 -16.35 -1.59 7.65
CA ILE A 74 -15.34 -2.63 7.46
C ILE A 74 -14.69 -2.92 8.81
N VAL A 75 -14.91 -4.12 9.36
CA VAL A 75 -14.40 -4.52 10.68
C VAL A 75 -13.09 -5.31 10.61
N ASP A 76 -12.82 -5.95 9.48
CA ASP A 76 -11.52 -6.54 9.19
C ASP A 76 -11.22 -6.46 7.69
N ALA A 77 -9.94 -6.36 7.36
CA ALA A 77 -9.42 -6.43 6.01
C ALA A 77 -8.20 -7.33 6.00
N LYS A 78 -8.10 -8.21 5.00
CA LYS A 78 -6.97 -9.11 4.80
C LYS A 78 -6.56 -9.12 3.34
N PHE A 79 -5.26 -9.23 3.07
CA PHE A 79 -4.76 -9.33 1.71
C PHE A 79 -3.74 -10.45 1.50
N LYS A 80 -3.60 -10.83 0.22
CA LYS A 80 -2.45 -11.53 -0.34
C LYS A 80 -2.10 -10.90 -1.67
N THR A 81 -0.82 -10.60 -1.86
CA THR A 81 -0.32 -10.00 -3.10
C THR A 81 0.88 -10.79 -3.59
N PHE A 82 0.92 -11.00 -4.91
CA PHE A 82 2.10 -11.36 -5.66
C PHE A 82 2.48 -10.15 -6.50
N GLY A 83 3.71 -9.65 -6.34
CA GLY A 83 4.13 -8.44 -7.03
C GLY A 83 5.44 -7.89 -6.48
N CYS A 84 5.88 -6.75 -7.02
CA CYS A 84 7.07 -6.08 -6.52
C CYS A 84 6.86 -5.49 -5.11
N GLY A 85 7.93 -5.08 -4.42
CA GLY A 85 7.84 -4.53 -3.06
C GLY A 85 6.88 -3.34 -2.93
N ALA A 86 6.77 -2.50 -3.97
CA ALA A 86 5.80 -1.41 -4.03
C ALA A 86 4.34 -1.92 -4.11
N ALA A 87 4.08 -3.03 -4.80
CA ALA A 87 2.75 -3.64 -4.83
C ALA A 87 2.37 -4.18 -3.46
N ILE A 88 3.28 -4.89 -2.78
CA ILE A 88 3.07 -5.40 -1.42
C ILE A 88 2.81 -4.24 -0.45
N ALA A 89 3.61 -3.18 -0.52
CA ALA A 89 3.44 -2.00 0.33
C ALA A 89 2.10 -1.30 0.09
N SER A 90 1.72 -1.06 -1.18
CA SER A 90 0.42 -0.49 -1.53
C SER A 90 -0.74 -1.34 -1.03
N SER A 91 -0.66 -2.67 -1.15
CA SER A 91 -1.70 -3.57 -0.65
C SER A 91 -1.82 -3.52 0.87
N SER A 92 -0.69 -3.52 1.59
CA SER A 92 -0.67 -3.46 3.05
C SER A 92 -1.25 -2.15 3.56
N LEU A 93 -0.82 -1.02 3.00
CA LEU A 93 -1.34 0.30 3.35
C LEU A 93 -2.84 0.41 3.08
N ALA A 94 -3.28 -0.07 1.91
CA ALA A 94 -4.69 -0.07 1.54
C ALA A 94 -5.55 -0.83 2.55
N THR A 95 -5.12 -2.00 3.02
CA THR A 95 -5.85 -2.76 4.05
C THR A 95 -5.90 -2.06 5.40
N GLU A 96 -4.84 -1.35 5.79
CA GLU A 96 -4.83 -0.58 7.02
C GLU A 96 -5.81 0.60 6.94
N TRP A 97 -5.82 1.31 5.80
CA TRP A 97 -6.67 2.47 5.60
C TRP A 97 -8.16 2.14 5.57
N ILE A 98 -8.56 1.04 4.92
CA ILE A 98 -9.98 0.67 4.85
C ILE A 98 -10.50 0.05 6.14
N ASN A 99 -9.62 -0.47 6.99
CA ASN A 99 -10.05 -1.11 8.22
C ASN A 99 -10.65 -0.08 9.19
N GLY A 100 -11.86 -0.32 9.67
CA GLY A 100 -12.60 0.60 10.52
C GLY A 100 -13.32 1.76 9.79
N LYS A 101 -13.24 1.84 8.46
CA LYS A 101 -13.98 2.86 7.68
C LYS A 101 -15.35 2.34 7.23
N GLN A 102 -16.26 3.28 6.96
CA GLN A 102 -17.51 2.95 6.28
C GLN A 102 -17.23 2.57 4.82
N MET A 103 -18.07 1.70 4.25
CA MET A 103 -17.91 1.27 2.85
C MET A 103 -17.86 2.42 1.83
N ASN A 104 -18.60 3.50 2.05
CA ASN A 104 -18.59 4.69 1.19
C ASN A 104 -17.24 5.43 1.28
N GLU A 105 -16.67 5.58 2.48
CA GLU A 105 -15.35 6.16 2.70
C GLU A 105 -14.25 5.30 2.06
N ALA A 106 -14.32 3.98 2.25
CA ALA A 106 -13.39 3.06 1.60
C ALA A 106 -13.45 3.17 0.07
N SER A 107 -14.64 3.37 -0.50
CA SER A 107 -14.80 3.56 -1.95
C SER A 107 -14.22 4.88 -2.48
N SER A 108 -13.98 5.86 -1.60
CA SER A 108 -13.43 7.16 -1.98
C SER A 108 -11.89 7.19 -2.05
N ILE A 109 -11.22 6.17 -1.51
CA ILE A 109 -9.75 6.07 -1.54
C ILE A 109 -9.26 5.98 -2.98
N LYS A 110 -8.32 6.86 -3.35
CA LYS A 110 -7.74 6.91 -4.68
C LYS A 110 -6.30 6.41 -4.72
N ASN A 111 -5.91 5.87 -5.87
CA ASN A 111 -4.53 5.48 -6.15
C ASN A 111 -3.54 6.64 -5.96
N SER A 112 -3.97 7.89 -6.18
CA SER A 112 -3.15 9.09 -5.98
C SER A 112 -2.76 9.28 -4.51
N ASP A 113 -3.67 8.96 -3.60
CA ASP A 113 -3.44 9.12 -2.15
C ASP A 113 -2.46 8.05 -1.66
N ILE A 114 -2.65 6.79 -2.09
CA ILE A 114 -1.75 5.68 -1.79
C ILE A 114 -0.34 5.96 -2.35
N ALA A 115 -0.26 6.41 -3.61
CA ALA A 115 1.01 6.74 -4.25
C ALA A 115 1.74 7.88 -3.53
N LYS A 116 1.01 8.91 -3.13
CA LYS A 116 1.56 10.04 -2.38
C LYS A 116 2.04 9.61 -1.01
N GLU A 117 1.26 8.81 -0.30
CA GLU A 117 1.60 8.34 1.05
C GLU A 117 2.91 7.54 1.05
N LEU A 118 3.04 6.61 0.10
CA LEU A 118 4.22 5.76 -0.07
C LEU A 118 5.36 6.44 -0.84
N SER A 119 5.16 7.70 -1.29
CA SER A 119 6.13 8.44 -2.11
C SER A 119 6.60 7.63 -3.34
N LEU A 120 5.65 7.01 -4.04
CA LEU A 120 5.94 6.16 -5.19
C LEU A 120 6.47 6.99 -6.36
N PRO A 121 7.56 6.56 -7.02
CA PRO A 121 8.00 7.21 -8.25
C PRO A 121 7.00 6.94 -9.40
N PRO A 122 6.96 7.77 -10.44
CA PRO A 122 6.00 7.65 -11.56
C PRO A 122 5.94 6.25 -12.20
N VAL A 123 7.08 5.56 -12.27
CA VAL A 123 7.19 4.20 -12.84
C VAL A 123 6.48 3.11 -12.02
N LYS A 124 6.10 3.38 -10.76
CA LYS A 124 5.44 2.43 -9.85
C LYS A 124 3.99 2.80 -9.51
N LEU A 125 3.40 3.77 -10.22
CA LEU A 125 2.00 4.17 -9.99
C LEU A 125 0.98 3.06 -10.28
N HIS A 126 1.30 2.07 -11.12
CA HIS A 126 0.42 0.91 -11.32
C HIS A 126 0.18 0.12 -10.03
N CYS A 127 1.13 0.13 -9.08
CA CYS A 127 0.99 -0.56 -7.80
C CYS A 127 -0.10 0.07 -6.93
N SER A 128 -0.30 1.39 -6.98
CA SER A 128 -1.38 2.05 -6.26
C SER A 128 -2.73 1.89 -6.98
N MET A 129 -2.73 1.83 -8.31
CA MET A 129 -3.94 1.52 -9.10
C MET A 129 -4.46 0.12 -8.78
N LEU A 130 -3.58 -0.88 -8.71
CA LEU A 130 -3.94 -2.25 -8.33
C LEU A 130 -4.63 -2.30 -6.94
N ALA A 131 -4.14 -1.50 -5.99
CA ALA A 131 -4.72 -1.42 -4.66
C ALA A 131 -6.11 -0.77 -4.65
N GLU A 132 -6.30 0.33 -5.38
CA GLU A 132 -7.64 0.95 -5.56
C GLU A 132 -8.61 -0.04 -6.22
N ASP A 133 -8.19 -0.69 -7.31
CA ASP A 133 -9.01 -1.68 -8.03
C ASP A 133 -9.42 -2.84 -7.12
N ALA A 134 -8.51 -3.32 -6.27
CA ALA A 134 -8.78 -4.39 -5.31
C ALA A 134 -9.83 -3.98 -4.28
N ILE A 135 -9.77 -2.74 -3.77
CA ILE A 135 -10.78 -2.20 -2.84
C ILE A 135 -12.15 -2.17 -3.53
N GLN A 136 -12.22 -1.58 -4.73
CA GLN A 136 -13.48 -1.46 -5.47
C GLN A 136 -14.07 -2.84 -5.80
N ALA A 137 -13.24 -3.79 -6.20
CA ALA A 137 -13.66 -5.16 -6.49
C ALA A 137 -14.22 -5.86 -5.24
N ALA A 138 -13.57 -5.72 -4.08
CA ALA A 138 -14.03 -6.31 -2.83
C ALA A 138 -15.37 -5.71 -2.35
N LEU A 139 -15.51 -4.38 -2.42
CA LEU A 139 -16.76 -3.68 -2.09
C LEU A 139 -17.90 -4.09 -3.04
N LYS A 140 -17.61 -4.27 -4.33
CA LYS A 140 -18.58 -4.72 -5.33
C LYS A 140 -19.04 -6.15 -5.06
N ASP A 141 -18.12 -7.07 -4.79
CA ASP A 141 -18.45 -8.47 -4.44
C ASP A 141 -19.35 -8.54 -3.20
N TYR A 142 -19.04 -7.77 -2.15
CA TYR A 142 -19.90 -7.69 -0.96
C TYR A 142 -21.31 -7.19 -1.31
N LYS A 143 -21.43 -6.11 -2.08
CA LYS A 143 -22.74 -5.57 -2.48
C LYS A 143 -23.54 -6.59 -3.28
N GLN A 144 -22.91 -7.29 -4.22
CA GLN A 144 -23.55 -8.32 -5.03
C GLN A 144 -24.10 -9.47 -4.18
N LYS A 145 -23.36 -9.92 -3.16
CA LYS A 145 -23.80 -10.97 -2.23
C LYS A 145 -24.98 -10.56 -1.33
N ASN A 146 -25.15 -9.26 -1.09
CA ASN A 146 -26.18 -8.74 -0.19
C ASN A 146 -27.38 -8.11 -0.90
N THR A 147 -27.30 -7.94 -2.23
CA THR A 147 -28.40 -7.43 -3.07
C THR A 147 -29.13 -8.56 -3.82
N ALA A 148 -28.58 -9.78 -3.82
CA ALA A 148 -29.18 -10.97 -4.41
C ALA A 148 -30.14 -11.69 -3.47
#